data_AF-A0A178AHF9-F1
#
_entry.id   AF-A0A178AHF9-F1
#
_cell.length_a   1.000
_cell.length_b   1.000
_cell.length_c   1.000
_cell.angle_alpha   90.00
_cell.angle_beta   90.00
_cell.angle_gamma   90.00
#
_symmetry.space_group_name_H-M   'P 1'
#
loop_
_entity.id
_entity.type
_entity.pdbx_description
1 polymer ?
#
loop_
_entity_poly.entity_id
_entity_poly.type
_entity_poly.pdbx_seq_one_letter_code
_entity_poly.pdbx_strand_id
1 'polypeptide(L)'
;MAEASQNPLVSTARASDNSSTVQLHPLVLLTISDCITRHTLRQQTGPVVGAIIGQQNGQEVTMEVAFQAKLKSNSAGEVVLDEEWFNKRLEDFKDVHKQPPLDLVGWFTLGPRSGPEPHILPIHSHLSELYTESPLLVLFHPEDAFSEATAAGKLPLTLYEPFSENVASDPNDKAMDIDGAVQAKSTKFKELVYSIETGEAEMISVDFVARGGGNATAVEGSVEAAVPKAESSKTDEAAGKRLTRGKQKEKEKEKESKDAPIDESLVMTAEDDEILSTLTAKMNAIRMLSRRIQLLRTYLDTLPPSYLSDPSLPVNPPTDAQHQLPLNHSILRSISATLARINILAPPDSDAFTLESQQEASDVQLVNLLSSITNSVSAAKELGRKSYIVEHAKNQGKNRMGMMGGFGPEAGGNFFNTVMGGGGGGGADRW
;
A
#
# COMPACT_ATOMS: atom_id res chain seq x y z
N MET A 1 12.27 37.58 -17.46
CA MET A 1 12.74 36.19 -17.33
C MET A 1 13.51 36.12 -16.03
N ALA A 2 12.98 35.45 -15.01
CA ALA A 2 13.76 35.15 -13.81
C ALA A 2 14.52 33.87 -14.12
N GLU A 3 15.84 33.95 -14.19
CA GLU A 3 16.68 32.76 -14.17
C GLU A 3 16.35 32.01 -12.88
N ALA A 4 15.82 30.80 -12.99
CA ALA A 4 15.58 29.94 -11.84
C ALA A 4 16.93 29.75 -11.13
N SER A 5 17.04 30.22 -9.90
CA SER A 5 18.24 30.07 -9.07
C SER A 5 18.61 28.58 -9.02
N GLN A 6 19.63 28.18 -9.78
CA GLN A 6 20.08 26.79 -9.81
C GLN A 6 20.68 26.48 -8.43
N ASN A 7 20.16 25.45 -7.77
CA ASN A 7 20.67 25.01 -6.48
C ASN A 7 22.12 24.51 -6.68
N PRO A 8 23.13 25.08 -5.97
CA PRO A 8 24.53 24.73 -6.18
C PRO A 8 24.86 23.27 -5.84
N LEU A 9 24.02 22.62 -5.04
CA LEU A 9 24.16 21.22 -4.66
C LEU A 9 23.49 20.26 -5.64
N VAL A 10 22.68 20.76 -6.59
CA VAL A 10 22.06 19.92 -7.61
C VAL A 10 22.93 19.91 -8.86
N SER A 11 23.33 18.72 -9.29
CA SER A 11 24.06 18.56 -10.54
C SER A 11 23.13 18.73 -11.74
N THR A 12 23.59 19.48 -12.75
CA THR A 12 22.90 19.62 -14.04
C THR A 12 23.18 18.46 -14.99
N ALA A 13 24.04 17.51 -14.60
CA ALA A 13 24.32 16.32 -15.37
C ALA A 13 23.06 15.43 -15.42
N ARG A 14 22.59 15.12 -16.64
CA ARG A 14 21.46 14.19 -16.82
C ARG A 14 21.75 12.83 -16.20
N ALA A 15 20.70 12.14 -15.73
CA ALA A 15 20.70 10.69 -15.55
C ALA A 15 21.44 10.04 -16.72
N SER A 16 22.57 9.43 -16.40
CA SER A 16 23.40 8.69 -17.36
C SER A 16 22.88 7.26 -17.36
N ASP A 17 23.14 6.49 -18.41
CA ASP A 17 22.71 5.08 -18.47
C ASP A 17 23.24 4.21 -17.31
N ASN A 18 24.17 4.73 -16.50
CA ASN A 18 24.70 4.10 -15.29
C ASN A 18 24.04 4.52 -13.97
N SER A 19 22.98 5.35 -13.97
CA SER A 19 22.32 5.79 -12.73
C SER A 19 21.50 4.66 -12.12
N SER A 20 21.49 4.54 -10.79
CA SER A 20 20.69 3.53 -10.10
C SER A 20 19.19 3.69 -10.37
N THR A 21 18.53 2.58 -10.69
CA THR A 21 17.08 2.50 -10.81
C THR A 21 16.50 2.15 -9.45
N VAL A 22 15.67 3.05 -8.90
CA VAL A 22 15.15 2.92 -7.54
C VAL A 22 13.72 2.42 -7.53
N GLN A 23 13.47 1.36 -6.77
CA GLN A 23 12.15 0.82 -6.46
C GLN A 23 11.79 1.16 -5.02
N LEU A 24 10.70 1.90 -4.83
CA LEU A 24 10.21 2.32 -3.51
C LEU A 24 8.99 1.51 -3.12
N HIS A 25 9.06 0.84 -1.97
CA HIS A 25 7.89 0.21 -1.38
C HIS A 25 6.98 1.26 -0.71
N PRO A 26 5.63 1.12 -0.81
CA PRO A 26 4.68 2.02 -0.16
C PRO A 26 4.87 2.14 1.35
N LEU A 27 5.35 1.07 2.00
CA LEU A 27 5.60 1.07 3.44
C LEU A 27 6.63 2.13 3.85
N VAL A 28 7.67 2.37 3.04
CA VAL A 28 8.65 3.42 3.26
C VAL A 28 7.96 4.79 3.27
N LEU A 29 7.09 5.05 2.29
CA LEU A 29 6.37 6.32 2.17
C LEU A 29 5.44 6.56 3.36
N LEU A 30 4.72 5.53 3.80
CA LEU A 30 3.86 5.59 4.98
C LEU A 30 4.67 5.87 6.24
N THR A 31 5.83 5.23 6.38
CA THR A 31 6.72 5.42 7.54
C THR A 31 7.32 6.82 7.55
N ILE A 32 7.77 7.35 6.41
CA ILE A 32 8.28 8.72 6.29
C ILE A 32 7.18 9.72 6.70
N SER A 33 5.97 9.56 6.16
CA SER A 33 4.81 10.41 6.49
C SER A 33 4.47 10.35 7.99
N ASP A 34 4.43 9.15 8.56
CA ASP A 34 4.20 8.96 9.99
C ASP A 34 5.32 9.59 10.86
N CYS A 35 6.60 9.46 10.47
CA CYS A 35 7.71 10.10 11.16
C CYS A 35 7.56 11.63 11.16
N ILE A 36 7.23 12.22 10.02
CA ILE A 36 7.05 13.67 9.86
C ILE A 36 5.86 14.16 10.71
N THR A 37 4.72 13.46 10.63
CA THR A 37 3.52 13.83 11.38
C THR A 37 3.74 13.70 12.90
N ARG A 38 4.37 12.62 13.37
CA ARG A 38 4.72 12.45 14.79
C ARG A 38 5.69 13.51 15.28
N HIS A 39 6.72 13.84 14.50
CA HIS A 39 7.67 14.89 14.85
C HIS A 39 6.98 16.25 14.97
N THR A 40 6.11 16.58 14.02
CA THR A 40 5.35 17.84 13.99
C THR A 40 4.37 17.94 15.16
N LEU A 41 3.56 16.90 15.40
CA LEU A 41 2.55 16.90 16.47
C LEU A 41 3.17 16.91 17.87
N ARG A 42 4.35 16.30 18.03
CA ARG A 42 5.10 16.31 19.29
C ARG A 42 5.93 17.57 19.50
N GLN A 43 5.95 18.49 18.52
CA GLN A 43 6.74 19.73 18.55
C GLN A 43 8.22 19.46 18.87
N GLN A 44 8.75 18.38 18.29
CA GLN A 44 10.16 18.06 18.43
C GLN A 44 11.01 19.13 17.71
N THR A 45 12.19 19.41 18.26
CA THR A 45 13.10 20.41 17.73
C THR A 45 14.17 19.76 16.86
N GLY A 46 14.54 20.41 15.76
CA GLY A 46 15.59 19.97 14.85
C GLY A 46 15.06 19.33 13.56
N PRO A 47 15.95 18.93 12.64
CA PRO A 47 15.55 18.30 11.38
C PRO A 47 15.02 16.88 11.61
N VAL A 48 14.09 16.45 10.75
CA VAL A 48 13.63 15.06 10.70
C VAL A 48 14.59 14.27 9.83
N VAL A 49 15.26 13.28 10.41
CA VAL A 49 16.18 12.40 9.69
C VAL A 49 15.78 10.97 9.95
N GLY A 50 15.85 10.12 8.93
CA GLY A 50 15.70 8.69 9.09
C GLY A 50 16.45 7.91 8.03
N ALA A 51 16.63 6.62 8.29
CA ALA A 51 17.35 5.71 7.42
C ALA A 51 16.37 4.80 6.67
N ILE A 52 16.81 4.32 5.52
CA ILE A 52 16.10 3.41 4.64
C ILE A 52 16.99 2.21 4.38
N ILE A 53 16.45 1.03 4.67
CA ILE A 53 17.09 -0.24 4.36
C ILE A 53 16.37 -0.94 3.22
N GLY A 54 17.11 -1.73 2.48
CA GLY A 54 16.61 -2.47 1.33
C GLY A 54 17.70 -3.30 0.69
N GLN A 55 17.51 -3.66 -0.57
CA GLN A 55 18.47 -4.46 -1.32
C GLN A 55 19.13 -3.62 -2.40
N GLN A 56 20.39 -3.92 -2.66
CA GLN A 56 21.14 -3.34 -3.76
C GLN A 56 21.67 -4.45 -4.65
N ASN A 57 21.05 -4.60 -5.83
CA ASN A 57 21.40 -5.57 -6.85
C ASN A 57 22.03 -4.84 -8.05
N GLY A 58 23.32 -4.51 -7.91
CA GLY A 58 24.03 -3.72 -8.92
C GLY A 58 23.49 -2.29 -9.00
N GLN A 59 22.80 -1.97 -10.10
CA GLN A 59 22.18 -0.65 -10.31
C GLN A 59 20.74 -0.59 -9.81
N GLU A 60 20.09 -1.74 -9.59
CA GLU A 60 18.74 -1.79 -9.04
C GLU A 60 18.81 -1.69 -7.51
N VAL A 61 18.12 -0.70 -6.96
CA VAL A 61 18.04 -0.47 -5.51
C VAL A 61 16.59 -0.53 -5.08
N THR A 62 16.24 -1.50 -4.23
CA THR A 62 14.93 -1.57 -3.58
C THR A 62 15.02 -0.85 -2.23
N MET A 63 14.01 -0.04 -1.93
CA MET A 63 13.82 0.64 -0.65
C MET A 63 12.59 0.03 0.02
N GLU A 64 12.81 -0.81 1.03
CA GLU A 64 11.75 -1.68 1.58
C GLU A 64 11.24 -1.21 2.93
N VAL A 65 12.15 -0.84 3.83
CA VAL A 65 11.82 -0.47 5.22
C VAL A 65 12.54 0.82 5.58
N ALA A 66 11.85 1.69 6.30
CA ALA A 66 12.43 2.93 6.81
C ALA A 66 12.25 3.03 8.32
N PHE A 67 13.12 3.81 8.97
CA PHE A 67 12.99 4.12 10.38
C PHE A 67 13.55 5.50 10.71
N GLN A 68 12.99 6.14 11.73
CA GLN A 68 13.47 7.44 12.22
C GLN A 68 14.86 7.30 12.85
N ALA A 69 15.78 8.19 12.52
CA ALA A 69 17.09 8.27 13.15
C ALA A 69 17.04 9.21 14.36
N LYS A 70 17.79 8.88 15.41
CA LYS A 70 17.96 9.76 16.57
C LYS A 70 19.13 10.71 16.32
N LEU A 71 18.90 11.99 16.58
CA LEU A 71 19.89 13.05 16.44
C LEU A 71 20.35 13.54 17.81
N LYS A 72 21.63 13.92 17.90
CA LYS A 72 22.27 14.55 19.06
C LYS A 72 22.95 15.84 18.63
N SER A 73 22.97 16.83 19.51
CA SER A 73 23.81 18.03 19.31
C SER A 73 25.24 17.70 19.72
N ASN A 74 26.22 17.96 18.85
CA ASN A 74 27.62 17.83 19.20
C ASN A 74 28.09 19.00 20.09
N SER A 75 29.35 18.94 20.55
CA SER A 75 29.99 20.00 21.34
C SER A 75 30.15 21.34 20.61
N ALA A 76 30.03 21.35 19.27
CA ALA A 76 30.03 22.54 18.41
C ALA A 76 28.61 23.06 18.09
N GLY A 77 27.55 22.44 18.64
CA GLY A 77 26.16 22.83 18.40
C GLY A 77 25.56 22.30 17.09
N GLU A 78 26.29 21.50 16.33
CA GLU A 78 25.80 20.89 15.09
C GLU A 78 24.95 19.65 15.39
N VAL A 79 23.95 19.40 14.54
CA VAL A 79 23.07 18.24 14.67
C VAL A 79 23.71 17.05 13.97
N VAL A 80 24.04 16.01 14.74
CA VAL A 80 24.73 14.80 14.26
C VAL A 80 23.91 13.56 14.62
N LEU A 81 24.09 12.47 13.87
CA LEU A 81 23.49 11.17 14.19
C LEU A 81 24.02 10.61 15.52
N ASP A 82 23.12 10.04 16.32
CA ASP A 82 23.47 9.25 17.50
C ASP A 82 23.96 7.87 17.06
N GLU A 83 25.27 7.74 16.78
CA GLU A 83 25.90 6.52 16.24
C GLU A 83 25.62 5.25 17.07
N GLU A 84 25.68 5.32 18.40
CA GLU A 84 25.45 4.14 19.26
C GLU A 84 24.00 3.66 19.11
N TRP A 85 23.05 4.59 19.15
CA TRP A 85 21.64 4.29 18.94
C TRP A 85 21.37 3.79 17.52
N PHE A 86 21.99 4.44 16.52
CA PHE A 86 21.77 4.13 15.11
C PHE A 86 22.31 2.76 14.73
N ASN A 87 23.54 2.42 15.13
CA ASN A 87 24.13 1.10 14.90
C ASN A 87 23.27 -0.01 15.49
N LYS A 88 22.89 0.13 16.77
CA LYS A 88 22.01 -0.83 17.42
C LYS A 88 20.68 -0.97 16.69
N ARG A 89 20.09 0.16 16.26
CA ARG A 89 18.81 0.13 15.58
C ARG A 89 18.91 -0.51 14.19
N LEU A 90 19.99 -0.24 13.46
CA LEU A 90 20.26 -0.85 12.17
C LEU A 90 20.44 -2.35 12.32
N GLU A 91 21.18 -2.81 13.33
CA GLU A 91 21.33 -4.24 13.66
C GLU A 91 19.99 -4.90 14.01
N ASP A 92 19.16 -4.27 14.84
CA ASP A 92 17.81 -4.78 15.17
C ASP A 92 16.99 -5.05 13.89
N PHE A 93 17.02 -4.13 12.92
CA PHE A 93 16.29 -4.30 11.66
C PHE A 93 16.93 -5.36 10.76
N LYS A 94 18.26 -5.43 10.67
CA LYS A 94 18.96 -6.51 9.96
C LYS A 94 18.64 -7.88 10.55
N ASP A 95 18.46 -7.96 11.87
CA ASP A 95 18.12 -9.21 12.56
C ASP A 95 16.68 -9.67 12.31
N VAL A 96 15.75 -8.75 12.10
CA VAL A 96 14.37 -9.10 11.75
C VAL A 96 14.26 -9.46 10.26
N HIS A 97 15.05 -8.82 9.40
CA HIS A 97 15.04 -9.00 7.95
C HIS A 97 16.28 -9.77 7.46
N LYS A 98 16.39 -11.04 7.85
CA LYS A 98 17.54 -11.91 7.48
C LYS A 98 17.43 -12.51 6.07
N GLN A 99 16.22 -12.66 5.55
CA GLN A 99 15.95 -13.29 4.26
C GLN A 99 14.78 -12.57 3.55
N PRO A 100 15.06 -11.79 2.49
CA PRO A 100 16.38 -11.38 1.99
C PRO A 100 17.13 -10.48 2.99
N PRO A 101 18.48 -10.47 2.99
CA PRO A 101 19.25 -9.58 3.85
C PRO A 101 19.13 -8.14 3.37
N LEU A 102 18.66 -7.25 4.24
CA LEU A 102 18.54 -5.83 3.95
C LEU A 102 19.72 -5.05 4.53
N ASP A 103 20.23 -4.07 3.80
CA ASP A 103 21.27 -3.15 4.26
C ASP A 103 20.84 -1.69 4.06
N LEU A 104 21.59 -0.77 4.65
CA LEU A 104 21.36 0.66 4.49
C LEU A 104 21.60 1.07 3.03
N VAL A 105 20.52 1.43 2.34
CA VAL A 105 20.55 1.89 0.94
C VAL A 105 20.43 3.40 0.81
N GLY A 106 19.85 4.04 1.83
CA GLY A 106 19.63 5.48 1.79
C GLY A 106 19.08 6.05 3.07
N TRP A 107 18.69 7.30 3.01
CA TRP A 107 18.14 8.05 4.13
C TRP A 107 17.19 9.12 3.64
N PHE A 108 16.34 9.62 4.53
CA PHE A 108 15.35 10.62 4.21
C PHE A 108 15.43 11.83 5.14
N THR A 109 15.05 12.98 4.60
CA THR A 109 14.89 14.23 5.33
C THR A 109 13.84 15.12 4.68
N LEU A 110 13.55 16.25 5.32
CA LEU A 110 12.68 17.30 4.81
C LEU A 110 13.50 18.36 4.08
N GLY A 111 12.96 18.90 2.99
CA GLY A 111 13.57 20.06 2.33
C GLY A 111 12.68 20.70 1.27
N PRO A 112 13.10 21.88 0.78
CA PRO A 112 12.34 22.61 -0.23
C PRO A 112 12.39 21.89 -1.58
N ARG A 113 11.42 22.20 -2.45
CA ARG A 113 11.37 21.67 -3.83
C ARG A 113 12.58 22.10 -4.68
N SER A 114 13.26 23.18 -4.29
CA SER A 114 14.49 23.65 -4.94
C SER A 114 15.67 22.67 -4.78
N GLY A 115 15.56 21.67 -3.91
CA GLY A 115 16.53 20.58 -3.76
C GLY A 115 17.28 20.60 -2.42
N PRO A 116 18.35 19.82 -2.29
CA PRO A 116 19.10 19.66 -1.04
C PRO A 116 19.74 20.97 -0.58
N GLU A 117 19.77 21.19 0.72
CA GLU A 117 20.42 22.36 1.35
C GLU A 117 21.78 21.99 1.97
N PRO A 118 22.69 22.95 2.21
CA PRO A 118 24.02 22.68 2.77
C PRO A 118 24.02 21.96 4.12
N HIS A 119 22.98 22.12 4.94
CA HIS A 119 22.87 21.48 6.25
C HIS A 119 22.74 19.94 6.16
N ILE A 120 22.43 19.40 4.98
CA ILE A 120 22.29 17.97 4.70
C ILE A 120 23.66 17.31 4.52
N LEU A 121 24.68 18.07 4.07
CA LEU A 121 26.01 17.55 3.74
C LEU A 121 26.72 16.86 4.90
N PRO A 122 26.78 17.40 6.13
CA PRO A 122 27.47 16.74 7.23
C PRO A 122 26.86 15.38 7.59
N ILE A 123 25.53 15.28 7.54
CA ILE A 123 24.80 14.03 7.80
C ILE A 123 25.06 13.05 6.68
N HIS A 124 25.03 13.51 5.43
CA HIS A 124 25.31 12.69 4.26
C HIS A 124 26.74 12.11 4.29
N SER A 125 27.75 12.95 4.51
CA SER A 125 29.15 12.53 4.61
C SER A 125 29.35 11.51 5.72
N HIS A 126 28.74 11.74 6.89
CA HIS A 126 28.80 10.81 8.01
C HIS A 126 28.19 9.44 7.67
N LEU A 127 27.03 9.41 7.00
CA LEU A 127 26.42 8.16 6.54
C LEU A 127 27.27 7.46 5.48
N SER A 128 27.87 8.24 4.57
CA SER A 128 28.71 7.75 3.48
C SER A 128 29.99 7.08 3.98
N GLU A 129 30.62 7.66 5.01
CA GLU A 129 31.88 7.18 5.57
C GLU A 129 31.72 5.93 6.45
N LEU A 130 30.62 5.82 7.20
CA LEU A 130 30.46 4.77 8.21
C LEU A 130 29.63 3.56 7.79
N TYR A 131 28.67 3.74 6.88
CA TYR A 131 27.66 2.71 6.63
C TYR A 131 27.63 2.24 5.18
N THR A 132 27.57 3.17 4.22
CA THR A 132 27.37 2.84 2.79
C THR A 132 28.07 3.86 1.92
N GLU A 133 28.87 3.46 0.93
CA GLU A 133 29.65 4.39 0.10
C GLU A 133 28.81 5.46 -0.62
N SER A 134 27.61 5.10 -1.11
CA SER A 134 26.71 5.99 -1.86
C SER A 134 25.28 5.90 -1.32
N PRO A 135 24.97 6.56 -0.18
CA PRO A 135 23.63 6.49 0.41
C PRO A 135 22.67 7.39 -0.38
N LEU A 136 21.58 6.82 -0.91
CA LEU A 136 20.57 7.58 -1.63
C LEU A 136 19.84 8.55 -0.69
N LEU A 137 19.55 9.75 -1.18
CA LEU A 137 18.82 10.78 -0.43
C LEU A 137 17.37 10.89 -0.92
N VAL A 138 16.43 10.61 -0.04
CA VAL A 138 14.99 10.86 -0.26
C VAL A 138 14.63 12.20 0.39
N LEU A 139 14.27 13.18 -0.43
CA LEU A 139 13.86 14.50 0.03
C LEU A 139 12.35 14.63 -0.05
N PHE A 140 11.69 14.74 1.11
CA PHE A 140 10.26 15.03 1.17
C PHE A 140 10.03 16.54 1.17
N HIS A 141 9.03 16.99 0.41
CA HIS A 141 8.68 18.41 0.24
C HIS A 141 7.37 18.74 0.96
N PRO A 142 7.42 19.29 2.19
CA PRO A 142 6.20 19.63 2.95
C PRO A 142 5.29 20.62 2.22
N GLU A 143 5.88 21.54 1.44
CA GLU A 143 5.15 22.57 0.68
C GLU A 143 4.26 21.98 -0.42
N ASP A 144 4.69 20.87 -1.02
CA ASP A 144 3.96 20.22 -2.11
C ASP A 144 2.93 19.21 -1.59
N ALA A 145 2.92 18.89 -0.29
CA ALA A 145 2.07 17.84 0.28
C ALA A 145 0.56 18.06 0.04
N PHE A 146 0.13 19.32 -0.10
CA PHE A 146 -1.26 19.70 -0.39
C PHE A 146 -1.41 20.42 -1.75
N SER A 147 -0.51 20.15 -2.69
CA SER A 147 -0.52 20.80 -4.02
C SER A 147 -1.52 20.16 -5.00
N GLU A 148 -1.89 20.91 -6.04
CA GLU A 148 -2.67 20.37 -7.17
C GLU A 148 -1.94 19.21 -7.88
N ALA A 149 -0.61 19.23 -7.89
CA ALA A 149 0.21 18.15 -8.44
C ALA A 149 0.04 16.86 -7.63
N THR A 150 -0.05 16.96 -6.31
CA THR A 150 -0.33 15.83 -5.42
C THR A 150 -1.76 15.35 -5.55
N ALA A 151 -2.73 16.25 -5.70
CA ALA A 151 -4.10 15.88 -6.05
C ALA A 151 -4.18 15.16 -7.42
N ALA A 152 -3.26 15.46 -8.33
CA ALA A 152 -3.11 14.79 -9.63
C ALA A 152 -2.30 13.48 -9.58
N GLY A 153 -1.89 13.03 -8.38
CA GLY A 153 -1.19 11.76 -8.17
C GLY A 153 0.34 11.83 -8.25
N LYS A 154 0.94 13.03 -8.17
CA LYS A 154 2.40 13.18 -8.03
C LYS A 154 2.78 13.18 -6.55
N LEU A 155 3.67 12.28 -6.14
CA LEU A 155 4.16 12.26 -4.77
C LEU A 155 5.07 13.48 -4.49
N PRO A 156 4.95 14.12 -3.31
CA PRO A 156 5.72 15.30 -2.92
C PRO A 156 7.13 14.92 -2.43
N LEU A 157 7.86 14.15 -3.24
CA LEU A 157 9.21 13.68 -2.91
C LEU A 157 10.10 13.63 -4.14
N THR A 158 11.40 13.81 -3.91
CA THR A 158 12.44 13.74 -4.94
C THR A 158 13.59 12.86 -4.42
N LEU A 159 14.13 12.01 -5.28
CA LEU A 159 15.26 11.14 -4.96
C LEU A 159 16.54 11.68 -5.56
N TYR A 160 17.63 11.56 -4.81
CA TYR A 160 18.94 12.01 -5.23
C TYR A 160 20.02 10.95 -5.03
N GLU A 161 20.86 10.79 -6.03
CA GLU A 161 22.12 10.06 -5.97
C GLU A 161 23.25 11.02 -5.64
N PRO A 162 24.16 10.70 -4.70
CA PRO A 162 25.35 11.51 -4.49
C PRO A 162 26.35 11.31 -5.63
N PHE A 163 26.92 12.41 -6.09
CA PHE A 163 27.94 12.46 -7.12
C PHE A 163 29.10 13.33 -6.63
N SER A 164 30.29 12.73 -6.53
CA SER A 164 31.50 13.48 -6.19
C SER A 164 32.05 14.16 -7.44
N GLU A 165 32.06 15.49 -7.44
CA GLU A 165 32.76 16.27 -8.46
C GLU A 165 34.09 16.78 -7.88
N ASN A 166 35.17 16.59 -8.62
CA ASN A 166 36.45 17.23 -8.29
C ASN A 166 36.29 18.72 -8.57
N VAL A 167 36.48 19.56 -7.55
CA VAL A 167 36.49 21.01 -7.75
C VAL A 167 37.68 21.32 -8.65
N ALA A 168 37.41 21.67 -9.92
CA ALA A 168 38.43 22.16 -10.81
C ALA A 168 39.01 23.44 -10.18
N SER A 169 40.29 23.40 -9.80
CA SER A 169 41.03 24.60 -9.45
C SER A 169 40.96 25.56 -10.65
N ASP A 170 40.67 26.83 -10.38
CA ASP A 170 40.65 27.90 -11.38
C ASP A 170 41.91 27.79 -12.26
N PRO A 171 41.84 27.91 -13.60
CA PRO A 171 43.00 27.76 -14.49
C PRO A 171 44.14 28.77 -14.25
N ASN A 172 43.94 29.73 -13.34
CA ASN A 172 44.92 30.72 -12.94
C ASN A 172 45.61 30.42 -11.60
N ASP A 173 45.17 29.40 -10.85
CA ASP A 173 45.80 29.00 -9.61
C ASP A 173 46.84 27.91 -9.91
N LYS A 174 48.06 28.35 -10.28
CA LYS A 174 49.23 27.47 -10.44
C LYS A 174 49.75 27.01 -9.07
N ALA A 175 48.88 26.46 -8.24
CA ALA A 175 49.30 25.68 -7.09
C ALA A 175 49.83 24.35 -7.63
N MET A 176 51.11 24.08 -7.39
CA MET A 176 51.79 22.87 -7.84
C MET A 176 50.99 21.63 -7.45
N ASP A 177 50.82 20.70 -8.39
CA ASP A 177 50.40 19.31 -8.13
C ASP A 177 51.42 18.68 -7.16
N ILE A 178 51.18 18.84 -5.86
CA ILE A 178 51.89 18.10 -4.82
C ILE A 178 51.25 16.72 -4.79
N ASP A 179 52.02 15.74 -5.23
CA ASP A 179 51.71 14.32 -5.15
C ASP A 179 51.31 13.96 -3.70
N GLY A 180 50.01 13.76 -3.46
CA GLY A 180 49.43 13.46 -2.13
C GLY A 180 48.49 14.52 -1.52
N ALA A 181 48.22 15.67 -2.15
CA ALA A 181 47.20 16.59 -1.67
C ALA A 181 45.78 16.11 -2.04
N VAL A 182 44.95 15.86 -1.03
CA VAL A 182 43.53 15.49 -1.20
C VAL A 182 42.81 16.67 -1.86
N GLN A 183 42.49 16.55 -3.16
CA GLN A 183 41.59 17.51 -3.80
C GLN A 183 40.26 17.50 -3.05
N ALA A 184 39.77 18.68 -2.66
CA ALA A 184 38.48 18.80 -1.99
C ALA A 184 37.38 18.32 -2.95
N LYS A 185 36.87 17.11 -2.72
CA LYS A 185 35.72 16.57 -3.45
C LYS A 185 34.47 17.28 -2.93
N SER A 186 33.73 17.95 -3.80
CA SER A 186 32.43 18.49 -3.44
C SER A 186 31.36 17.48 -3.81
N THR A 187 30.60 17.00 -2.82
CA THR A 187 29.43 16.15 -3.05
C THR A 187 28.30 16.99 -3.62
N LYS A 188 27.83 16.63 -4.82
CA LYS A 188 26.61 17.13 -5.43
C LYS A 188 25.57 16.02 -5.50
N PHE A 189 24.33 16.40 -5.72
CA PHE A 189 23.18 15.51 -5.77
C PHE A 189 22.59 15.51 -7.17
N LYS A 190 22.32 14.33 -7.69
CA LYS A 190 21.75 14.11 -9.00
C LYS A 190 20.35 13.53 -8.84
N GLU A 191 19.35 14.16 -9.44
CA GLU A 191 17.96 13.68 -9.34
C GLU A 191 17.81 12.31 -10.04
N LEU A 192 17.19 11.36 -9.33
CA LEU A 192 16.89 10.02 -9.81
C LEU A 192 15.40 9.87 -10.11
N VAL A 193 15.11 9.03 -11.11
CA VAL A 193 13.76 8.55 -11.38
C VAL A 193 13.53 7.31 -10.54
N TYR A 194 12.37 7.24 -9.89
CA TYR A 194 11.95 6.09 -9.11
C TYR A 194 10.67 5.48 -9.65
N SER A 195 10.48 4.20 -9.36
CA SER A 195 9.23 3.48 -9.53
C SER A 195 8.71 3.04 -8.17
N ILE A 196 7.39 2.96 -8.01
CA ILE A 196 6.79 2.37 -6.82
C ILE A 196 6.66 0.88 -7.10
N GLU A 197 7.32 0.06 -6.30
CA GLU A 197 7.16 -1.39 -6.33
C GLU A 197 6.15 -1.79 -5.27
N THR A 198 5.14 -2.54 -5.67
CA THR A 198 4.13 -3.05 -4.75
C THR A 198 4.03 -4.55 -4.93
N GLY A 199 4.31 -5.31 -3.87
CA GLY A 199 3.90 -6.71 -3.83
C GLY A 199 2.38 -6.82 -3.90
N GLU A 200 1.86 -8.00 -4.25
CA GLU A 200 0.40 -8.22 -4.34
C GLU A 200 -0.32 -7.87 -3.04
N ALA A 201 0.20 -8.33 -1.90
CA ALA A 201 -0.34 -8.02 -0.59
C ALA A 201 -0.28 -6.52 -0.26
N GLU A 202 0.81 -5.84 -0.63
CA GLU A 202 0.93 -4.39 -0.42
C GLU A 202 -0.04 -3.62 -1.31
N MET A 203 -0.20 -4.02 -2.57
CA MET A 203 -1.14 -3.39 -3.50
C MET A 203 -2.56 -3.46 -2.97
N ILE A 204 -2.99 -4.64 -2.49
CA ILE A 204 -4.32 -4.83 -1.89
C ILE A 204 -4.47 -3.98 -0.62
N SER A 205 -3.44 -3.99 0.24
CA SER A 205 -3.46 -3.25 1.51
C SER A 205 -3.54 -1.73 1.29
N VAL A 206 -2.75 -1.21 0.34
CA VAL A 206 -2.73 0.22 0.00
C VAL A 206 -4.05 0.64 -0.63
N ASP A 207 -4.64 -0.18 -1.52
CA ASP A 207 -5.95 0.11 -2.10
C ASP A 207 -7.06 0.10 -1.04
N PHE A 208 -7.02 -0.84 -0.08
CA PHE A 208 -7.94 -0.88 1.05
C PHE A 208 -7.84 0.39 1.92
N VAL A 209 -6.63 0.82 2.26
CA VAL A 209 -6.39 2.06 3.03
C VAL A 209 -6.82 3.29 2.22
N ALA A 210 -6.49 3.35 0.93
CA ALA A 210 -6.80 4.48 0.05
C ALA A 210 -8.30 4.67 -0.20
N ARG A 211 -9.07 3.58 -0.24
CA ARG A 211 -10.55 3.62 -0.32
C ARG A 211 -11.22 4.09 0.97
N GLY A 212 -10.45 4.27 2.04
CA GLY A 212 -10.96 4.70 3.33
C GLY A 212 -11.50 3.55 4.18
N GLY A 213 -10.85 2.37 4.15
CA GLY A 213 -11.15 1.18 4.96
C GLY A 213 -11.11 1.36 6.48
N GLY A 214 -11.26 2.58 6.98
CA GLY A 214 -11.33 2.98 8.39
C GLY A 214 -12.65 3.64 8.81
N ASN A 215 -13.71 3.64 8.00
CA ASN A 215 -15.05 3.77 8.57
C ASN A 215 -15.42 2.43 9.18
N ALA A 216 -15.11 2.25 10.46
CA ALA A 216 -15.36 1.05 11.25
C ALA A 216 -16.70 0.39 10.90
N THR A 217 -16.66 -0.68 10.11
CA THR A 217 -17.56 -1.80 10.34
C THR A 217 -17.16 -2.36 11.69
N ALA A 218 -17.75 -1.79 12.74
CA ALA A 218 -17.83 -2.45 14.03
C ALA A 218 -18.54 -3.78 13.75
N VAL A 219 -17.75 -4.81 13.47
CA VAL A 219 -18.18 -6.18 13.64
C VAL A 219 -18.47 -6.26 15.13
N GLU A 220 -19.74 -6.08 15.51
CA GLU A 220 -20.25 -6.45 16.83
C GLU A 220 -20.01 -7.95 16.94
N GLY A 221 -18.81 -8.31 17.35
CA GLY A 221 -18.48 -9.65 17.78
C GLY A 221 -19.40 -9.97 18.93
N SER A 222 -20.25 -10.96 18.73
CA SER A 222 -21.04 -11.61 19.76
C SER A 222 -20.13 -12.03 20.91
N VAL A 223 -20.12 -11.25 21.99
CA VAL A 223 -19.60 -11.69 23.28
C VAL A 223 -20.77 -11.68 24.25
N GLU A 224 -21.41 -12.83 24.40
CA GLU A 224 -22.18 -13.13 25.60
C GLU A 224 -21.23 -13.02 26.80
N ALA A 225 -21.35 -11.93 27.56
CA ALA A 225 -20.76 -11.82 28.87
C ALA A 225 -21.81 -11.26 29.84
N ALA A 226 -22.10 -12.06 30.85
CA ALA A 226 -23.15 -11.88 31.83
C ALA A 226 -23.01 -10.56 32.60
N VAL A 227 -24.14 -9.87 32.77
CA VAL A 227 -24.33 -8.78 33.71
C VAL A 227 -24.54 -9.36 35.12
N PRO A 228 -23.85 -8.86 36.16
CA PRO A 228 -24.40 -8.84 37.50
C PRO A 228 -24.92 -7.45 37.86
N LYS A 229 -26.13 -7.45 38.40
CA LYS A 229 -26.83 -6.33 39.03
C LYS A 229 -26.15 -5.87 40.33
N ALA A 230 -26.18 -4.57 40.60
CA ALA A 230 -26.29 -3.95 41.93
C ALA A 230 -26.92 -2.55 41.73
N GLU A 231 -28.22 -2.34 42.05
CA GLU A 231 -28.73 -1.77 43.31
C GLU A 231 -27.99 -0.48 43.74
N SER A 232 -28.52 0.70 43.41
CA SER A 232 -29.52 1.50 44.14
C SER A 232 -28.90 2.52 45.12
N SER A 233 -29.07 3.81 44.83
CA SER A 233 -29.42 4.82 45.83
C SER A 233 -30.03 6.06 45.16
N LYS A 234 -31.24 6.42 45.65
CA LYS A 234 -31.88 7.76 45.55
C LYS A 234 -31.07 8.70 46.46
N THR A 235 -30.96 10.02 46.27
CA THR A 235 -31.92 11.15 46.23
C THR A 235 -31.09 12.39 45.81
N ASP A 236 -31.57 13.47 45.17
CA ASP A 236 -32.54 14.45 45.66
C ASP A 236 -33.04 15.35 44.51
N GLU A 237 -34.29 15.81 44.65
CA GLU A 237 -34.94 16.83 43.83
C GLU A 237 -34.42 18.25 44.13
N ALA A 238 -34.39 19.12 43.12
CA ALA A 238 -34.78 20.52 43.29
C ALA A 238 -35.33 21.09 41.97
N ALA A 239 -36.59 21.54 42.06
CA ALA A 239 -37.40 22.06 40.99
C ALA A 239 -37.00 23.47 40.52
N GLY A 240 -37.24 23.75 39.23
CA GLY A 240 -37.16 25.09 38.64
C GLY A 240 -37.90 25.20 37.31
N LYS A 241 -39.23 25.37 37.36
CA LYS A 241 -40.09 25.70 36.21
C LYS A 241 -39.76 27.10 35.64
N ARG A 242 -39.64 27.22 34.31
CA ARG A 242 -40.22 28.36 33.57
C ARG A 242 -40.49 28.01 32.09
N LEU A 243 -41.77 28.08 31.73
CA LEU A 243 -42.33 28.05 30.38
C LEU A 243 -42.07 29.38 29.64
N THR A 244 -41.82 29.34 28.32
CA THR A 244 -42.54 30.15 27.29
C THR A 244 -42.16 29.76 25.85
N ARG A 245 -43.06 28.98 25.22
CA ARG A 245 -43.73 29.17 23.91
C ARG A 245 -42.97 29.76 22.70
N GLY A 246 -42.76 28.89 21.69
CA GLY A 246 -43.31 29.05 20.33
C GLY A 246 -42.37 29.49 19.20
N LYS A 247 -42.18 28.65 18.16
CA LYS A 247 -42.87 28.74 16.84
C LYS A 247 -42.32 27.69 15.86
N GLN A 248 -43.24 26.86 15.34
CA GLN A 248 -43.05 25.93 14.22
C GLN A 248 -42.63 26.64 12.92
N LYS A 249 -41.78 25.97 12.12
CA LYS A 249 -41.97 25.85 10.67
C LYS A 249 -41.34 24.53 10.17
N GLU A 250 -42.18 23.67 9.62
CA GLU A 250 -41.86 22.37 9.02
C GLU A 250 -41.05 22.51 7.72
N LYS A 251 -40.15 21.54 7.48
CA LYS A 251 -40.20 20.68 6.29
C LYS A 251 -39.28 19.44 6.44
N GLU A 252 -39.95 18.29 6.50
CA GLU A 252 -39.59 16.98 5.94
C GLU A 252 -38.17 16.43 6.16
N LYS A 253 -38.04 15.59 7.20
CA LYS A 253 -37.12 14.45 7.18
C LYS A 253 -37.96 13.19 6.99
N GLU A 254 -37.81 12.55 5.84
CA GLU A 254 -38.24 11.18 5.64
C GLU A 254 -37.57 10.31 6.71
N LYS A 255 -38.41 9.70 7.54
CA LYS A 255 -38.04 8.55 8.34
C LYS A 255 -38.01 7.37 7.36
N GLU A 256 -36.83 7.02 6.87
CA GLU A 256 -36.66 5.68 6.31
C GLU A 256 -36.79 4.66 7.44
N SER A 257 -37.73 3.77 7.22
CA SER A 257 -38.10 2.61 8.01
C SER A 257 -36.90 1.70 8.28
N LYS A 258 -36.44 1.68 9.54
CA LYS A 258 -35.47 0.72 10.06
C LYS A 258 -36.09 -0.66 10.35
N ASP A 259 -36.86 -1.21 9.42
CA ASP A 259 -37.39 -2.59 9.51
C ASP A 259 -37.79 -3.12 8.13
N ALA A 260 -36.93 -2.91 7.13
CA ALA A 260 -36.94 -3.77 5.95
C ALA A 260 -36.08 -5.00 6.27
N PRO A 261 -36.50 -6.23 5.94
CA PRO A 261 -35.62 -7.39 6.05
C PRO A 261 -34.39 -7.08 5.22
N ILE A 262 -33.20 -7.22 5.82
CA ILE A 262 -31.94 -7.18 5.08
C ILE A 262 -32.07 -8.28 4.02
N ASP A 263 -32.17 -7.87 2.76
CA ASP A 263 -32.15 -8.79 1.64
C ASP A 263 -30.79 -9.50 1.68
N GLU A 264 -30.77 -10.77 2.06
CA GLU A 264 -29.55 -11.58 2.14
C GLU A 264 -28.83 -11.67 0.78
N SER A 265 -29.48 -11.25 -0.33
CA SER A 265 -28.84 -11.11 -1.64
C SER A 265 -28.04 -9.82 -1.84
N LEU A 266 -28.13 -8.84 -0.93
CA LEU A 266 -27.36 -7.59 -0.93
C LEU A 266 -26.11 -7.64 -0.04
N VAL A 267 -25.93 -8.71 0.73
CA VAL A 267 -24.69 -8.94 1.48
C VAL A 267 -23.69 -9.55 0.50
N MET A 268 -22.86 -8.70 -0.12
CA MET A 268 -21.75 -9.17 -0.95
C MET A 268 -20.89 -10.13 -0.11
N THR A 269 -20.56 -11.28 -0.70
CA THR A 269 -19.65 -12.20 -0.02
C THR A 269 -18.26 -11.58 0.05
N ALA A 270 -17.41 -12.03 0.98
CA ALA A 270 -16.03 -11.55 1.06
C ALA A 270 -15.26 -11.77 -0.26
N GLU A 271 -15.61 -12.81 -1.01
CA GLU A 271 -15.08 -13.10 -2.35
C GLU A 271 -15.56 -12.07 -3.38
N ASP A 272 -16.84 -11.68 -3.33
CA ASP A 272 -17.37 -10.65 -4.23
C ASP A 272 -16.76 -9.26 -3.97
N ASP A 273 -16.53 -8.91 -2.71
CA ASP A 273 -15.86 -7.66 -2.32
C ASP A 273 -14.41 -7.63 -2.80
N GLU A 274 -13.70 -8.77 -2.76
CA GLU A 274 -12.36 -8.91 -3.32
C GLU A 274 -12.35 -8.75 -4.84
N ILE A 275 -13.29 -9.39 -5.55
CA ILE A 275 -13.45 -9.24 -7.00
C ILE A 275 -13.78 -7.79 -7.36
N LEU A 276 -14.69 -7.14 -6.62
CA LEU A 276 -15.06 -5.74 -6.85
C LEU A 276 -13.87 -4.81 -6.60
N SER A 277 -13.07 -5.11 -5.58
CA SER A 277 -11.82 -4.40 -5.29
C SER A 277 -10.86 -4.50 -6.48
N THR A 278 -10.54 -5.71 -6.94
CA THR A 278 -9.62 -5.93 -8.07
C THR A 278 -10.11 -5.30 -9.37
N LEU A 279 -11.41 -5.39 -9.68
CA LEU A 279 -12.00 -4.78 -10.87
C LEU A 279 -11.95 -3.25 -10.81
N THR A 280 -12.22 -2.67 -9.65
CA THR A 280 -12.15 -1.22 -9.46
C THR A 280 -10.70 -0.71 -9.57
N ALA A 281 -9.73 -1.47 -9.05
CA ALA A 281 -8.31 -1.16 -9.21
C ALA A 281 -7.90 -1.17 -10.69
N LYS A 282 -8.28 -2.22 -11.44
CA LYS A 282 -8.07 -2.30 -12.90
C LYS A 282 -8.74 -1.14 -13.65
N MET A 283 -9.97 -0.78 -13.29
CA MET A 283 -10.69 0.35 -13.88
C MET A 283 -9.96 1.68 -13.64
N ASN A 284 -9.46 1.91 -12.42
CA ASN A 284 -8.70 3.11 -12.09
C ASN A 284 -7.37 3.17 -12.85
N ALA A 285 -6.67 2.04 -12.99
CA ALA A 285 -5.45 1.96 -13.81
C ALA A 285 -5.73 2.34 -15.29
N ILE A 286 -6.81 1.82 -15.87
CA ILE A 286 -7.22 2.16 -17.25
C ILE A 286 -7.55 3.67 -17.37
N ARG A 287 -8.27 4.24 -16.40
CA ARG A 287 -8.57 5.68 -16.39
C ARG A 287 -7.30 6.53 -16.29
N MET A 288 -6.35 6.14 -15.44
CA MET A 288 -5.06 6.83 -15.33
C MET A 288 -4.28 6.78 -16.64
N LEU A 289 -4.21 5.62 -17.28
CA LEU A 289 -3.57 5.46 -18.59
C LEU A 289 -4.25 6.33 -19.65
N SER A 290 -5.58 6.33 -19.71
CA SER A 290 -6.36 7.16 -20.62
C SER A 290 -6.08 8.66 -20.43
N ARG A 291 -6.05 9.13 -19.18
CA ARG A 291 -5.71 10.52 -18.85
C ARG A 291 -4.29 10.90 -19.31
N ARG A 292 -3.31 10.00 -19.15
CA ARG A 292 -1.93 10.21 -19.62
C ARG A 292 -1.84 10.29 -21.13
N ILE A 293 -2.55 9.42 -21.86
CA ILE A 293 -2.61 9.43 -23.33
C ILE A 293 -3.28 10.73 -23.82
N GLN A 294 -4.36 11.17 -23.17
CA GLN A 294 -5.00 12.45 -23.48
C GLN A 294 -4.04 13.63 -23.28
N LEU A 295 -3.26 13.64 -22.20
CA LEU A 295 -2.24 14.67 -21.96
C LEU A 295 -1.20 14.69 -23.08
N LEU A 296 -0.69 13.54 -23.51
CA LEU A 296 0.24 13.45 -24.66
C LEU A 296 -0.39 13.99 -25.94
N ARG A 297 -1.67 13.69 -26.18
CA ARG A 297 -2.39 14.23 -27.34
C ARG A 297 -2.53 15.74 -27.26
N THR A 298 -2.98 16.28 -26.13
CA THR A 298 -3.06 17.74 -25.92
C THR A 298 -1.70 18.39 -26.08
N TYR A 299 -0.63 17.79 -25.56
CA TYR A 299 0.73 18.29 -25.77
C TYR A 299 1.07 18.38 -27.26
N LEU A 300 0.85 17.31 -28.04
CA LEU A 300 1.10 17.30 -29.47
C LEU A 300 0.23 18.30 -30.24
N ASP A 301 -1.04 18.47 -29.87
CA ASP A 301 -1.97 19.43 -30.47
C ASP A 301 -1.55 20.89 -30.20
N THR A 302 -0.85 21.15 -29.08
CA THR A 302 -0.33 22.48 -28.72
C THR A 302 1.03 22.83 -29.35
N LEU A 303 1.64 21.91 -30.11
CA LEU A 303 2.92 22.16 -30.76
C LEU A 303 2.75 22.91 -32.09
N PRO A 304 3.72 23.77 -32.45
CA PRO A 304 3.71 24.43 -33.76
C PRO A 304 3.72 23.43 -34.93
N PRO A 305 3.19 23.81 -36.10
CA PRO A 305 3.28 23.00 -37.31
C PRO A 305 4.75 22.72 -37.67
N SER A 306 5.02 21.48 -38.07
CA SER A 306 6.39 21.00 -38.31
C SER A 306 6.92 21.41 -39.67
N TYR A 307 8.23 21.67 -39.76
CA TYR A 307 8.93 21.78 -41.05
C TYR A 307 8.82 20.51 -41.91
N LEU A 308 8.50 19.36 -41.29
CA LEU A 308 8.24 18.10 -42.01
C LEU A 308 6.92 18.12 -42.78
N SER A 309 5.93 18.91 -42.33
CA SER A 309 4.67 19.11 -43.04
C SER A 309 4.74 20.22 -44.08
N ASP A 310 5.55 21.26 -43.84
CA ASP A 310 5.78 22.35 -44.78
C ASP A 310 7.26 22.79 -44.74
N PRO A 311 8.02 22.58 -45.83
CA PRO A 311 9.46 22.89 -45.88
C PRO A 311 9.77 24.39 -45.82
N SER A 312 8.77 25.28 -45.88
CA SER A 312 8.93 26.72 -45.70
C SER A 312 8.97 27.15 -44.23
N LEU A 313 8.64 26.26 -43.29
CA LEU A 313 8.61 26.54 -41.86
C LEU A 313 10.00 26.39 -41.21
N PRO A 314 10.31 27.20 -40.17
CA PRO A 314 11.58 27.12 -39.47
C PRO A 314 11.75 25.80 -38.71
N VAL A 315 12.97 25.26 -38.70
CA VAL A 315 13.34 24.03 -37.98
C VAL A 315 13.10 24.18 -36.46
N ASN A 316 13.35 25.38 -35.92
CA ASN A 316 13.02 25.77 -34.55
C ASN A 316 12.05 26.96 -34.58
N PRO A 317 10.74 26.72 -34.49
CA PRO A 317 9.77 27.81 -34.40
C PRO A 317 9.96 28.58 -33.09
N PRO A 318 9.92 29.93 -33.11
CA PRO A 318 9.91 30.72 -31.89
C PRO A 318 8.61 30.47 -31.09
N THR A 319 8.68 30.63 -29.77
CA THR A 319 7.49 30.59 -28.91
C THR A 319 6.56 31.76 -29.23
N ASP A 320 5.39 31.46 -29.78
CA ASP A 320 4.35 32.44 -30.12
C ASP A 320 3.18 32.36 -29.12
N ALA A 321 2.32 33.39 -29.09
CA ALA A 321 1.16 33.45 -28.18
C ALA A 321 0.18 32.26 -28.32
N GLN A 322 0.16 31.61 -29.49
CA GLN A 322 -0.65 30.42 -29.79
C GLN A 322 0.07 29.09 -29.47
N HIS A 323 1.41 29.07 -29.46
CA HIS A 323 2.23 27.89 -29.18
C HIS A 323 3.27 28.24 -28.11
N GLN A 324 2.81 28.26 -26.86
CA GLN A 324 3.59 28.78 -25.72
C GLN A 324 4.67 27.83 -25.23
N LEU A 325 4.65 26.56 -25.65
CA LEU A 325 5.61 25.55 -25.22
C LEU A 325 6.81 25.48 -26.18
N PRO A 326 8.05 25.47 -25.67
CA PRO A 326 9.23 25.28 -26.50
C PRO A 326 9.26 23.85 -27.07
N LEU A 327 9.67 23.74 -28.34
CA LEU A 327 9.80 22.46 -29.02
C LEU A 327 10.90 21.60 -28.36
N ASN A 328 10.52 20.46 -27.79
CA ASN A 328 11.47 19.52 -27.17
C ASN A 328 11.59 18.23 -27.99
N HIS A 329 12.67 18.14 -28.78
CA HIS A 329 12.94 16.97 -29.61
C HIS A 329 13.20 15.69 -28.82
N SER A 330 13.62 15.77 -27.55
CA SER A 330 13.83 14.60 -26.69
C SER A 330 12.50 13.91 -26.39
N ILE A 331 11.48 14.70 -26.07
CA ILE A 331 10.13 14.20 -25.75
C ILE A 331 9.47 13.61 -27.00
N LEU A 332 9.58 14.29 -28.14
CA LEU A 332 9.05 13.78 -29.41
C LEU A 332 9.71 12.47 -29.84
N ARG A 333 11.03 12.36 -29.67
CA ARG A 333 11.77 11.12 -29.92
C ARG A 333 11.31 10.00 -28.99
N SER A 334 11.12 10.27 -27.70
CA SER A 334 10.59 9.26 -26.78
C SER A 334 9.17 8.82 -27.15
N ILE A 335 8.29 9.74 -27.56
CA ILE A 335 6.93 9.40 -28.00
C ILE A 335 7.00 8.49 -29.24
N SER A 336 7.80 8.86 -30.25
CA SER A 336 7.99 8.03 -31.44
C SER A 336 8.54 6.64 -31.12
N ALA A 337 9.51 6.56 -30.20
CA ALA A 337 10.07 5.29 -29.73
C ALA A 337 9.01 4.44 -29.01
N THR A 338 8.16 5.04 -28.16
CA THR A 338 7.06 4.29 -27.51
C THR A 338 6.06 3.75 -28.52
N LEU A 339 5.66 4.55 -29.51
CA LEU A 339 4.75 4.09 -30.57
C LEU A 339 5.33 2.93 -31.39
N ALA A 340 6.63 3.00 -31.71
CA ALA A 340 7.31 1.90 -32.39
C ALA A 340 7.39 0.62 -31.54
N ARG A 341 7.57 0.75 -30.22
CA ARG A 341 7.66 -0.37 -29.27
C ARG A 341 6.31 -1.03 -28.96
N ILE A 342 5.19 -0.32 -29.10
CA ILE A 342 3.84 -0.93 -28.90
C ILE A 342 3.64 -2.13 -29.82
N ASN A 343 4.13 -2.05 -31.06
CA ASN A 343 4.04 -3.15 -32.03
C ASN A 343 4.97 -4.34 -31.71
N ILE A 344 5.95 -4.15 -30.82
CA ILE A 344 6.92 -5.18 -30.39
C ILE A 344 6.40 -5.91 -29.14
N LEU A 345 5.38 -5.37 -28.46
CA LEU A 345 4.74 -6.03 -27.32
C LEU A 345 3.92 -7.26 -27.75
N ALA A 346 3.57 -7.36 -29.04
CA ALA A 346 3.03 -8.59 -29.59
C ALA A 346 4.15 -9.63 -29.66
N PRO A 347 4.01 -10.80 -29.01
CA PRO A 347 5.02 -11.84 -29.05
C PRO A 347 5.33 -12.22 -30.51
N PRO A 348 6.59 -12.52 -30.84
CA PRO A 348 6.99 -12.87 -32.21
C PRO A 348 6.29 -14.12 -32.74
N ASP A 349 5.83 -14.99 -31.83
CA ASP A 349 4.98 -16.14 -32.12
C ASP A 349 3.60 -15.94 -31.46
N SER A 350 2.68 -15.35 -32.21
CA SER A 350 1.30 -15.13 -31.76
C SER A 350 0.56 -16.44 -31.53
N ASP A 351 0.89 -17.48 -32.29
CA ASP A 351 0.16 -18.75 -32.27
C ASP A 351 0.55 -19.56 -31.03
N ALA A 352 1.84 -19.60 -30.70
CA ALA A 352 2.31 -20.20 -29.45
C ALA A 352 1.75 -19.48 -28.22
N PHE A 353 1.78 -18.14 -28.19
CA PHE A 353 1.25 -17.36 -27.07
C PHE A 353 -0.28 -17.55 -26.89
N THR A 354 -1.05 -17.57 -27.97
CA THR A 354 -2.50 -17.80 -27.88
C THR A 354 -2.82 -19.21 -27.43
N LEU A 355 -2.02 -20.20 -27.83
CA LEU A 355 -2.15 -21.58 -27.37
C LEU A 355 -1.85 -21.69 -25.88
N GLU A 356 -0.75 -21.11 -25.41
CA GLU A 356 -0.37 -21.08 -23.99
C GLU A 356 -1.46 -20.38 -23.15
N SER A 357 -1.95 -19.23 -23.60
CA SER A 357 -3.05 -18.51 -22.94
C SER A 357 -4.35 -19.32 -22.88
N GLN A 358 -4.67 -20.09 -23.93
CA GLN A 358 -5.83 -21.00 -23.93
C GLN A 358 -5.64 -22.18 -22.97
N GLN A 359 -4.43 -22.72 -22.88
CA GLN A 359 -4.08 -23.79 -21.93
C GLN A 359 -4.24 -23.31 -20.49
N GLU A 360 -3.65 -22.16 -20.14
CA GLU A 360 -3.80 -21.55 -18.82
C GLU A 360 -5.27 -21.28 -18.47
N ALA A 361 -6.05 -20.75 -19.43
CA ALA A 361 -7.48 -20.52 -19.24
C ALA A 361 -8.26 -21.82 -19.00
N SER A 362 -7.94 -22.89 -19.75
CA SER A 362 -8.53 -24.21 -19.55
C SER A 362 -8.18 -24.79 -18.17
N ASP A 363 -6.93 -24.64 -17.74
CA ASP A 363 -6.47 -25.13 -16.43
C ASP A 363 -7.18 -24.41 -15.28
N VAL A 364 -7.30 -23.08 -15.33
CA VAL A 364 -8.07 -22.30 -14.36
C VAL A 364 -9.54 -22.72 -14.34
N GLN A 365 -10.15 -22.98 -15.50
CA GLN A 365 -11.53 -23.48 -15.57
C GLN A 365 -11.69 -24.86 -14.93
N LEU A 366 -10.74 -25.77 -15.16
CA LEU A 366 -10.76 -27.10 -14.54
C LEU A 366 -10.64 -27.03 -13.01
N VAL A 367 -9.74 -26.18 -12.50
CA VAL A 367 -9.59 -25.94 -11.05
C VAL A 367 -10.88 -25.34 -10.46
N ASN A 368 -11.50 -24.38 -11.15
CA ASN A 368 -12.77 -23.80 -10.72
C ASN A 368 -13.91 -24.83 -10.72
N LEU A 369 -13.98 -25.71 -11.72
CA LEU A 369 -14.96 -26.81 -11.76
C LEU A 369 -14.73 -27.80 -10.62
N LEU A 370 -13.48 -28.14 -10.30
CA LEU A 370 -13.14 -29.00 -9.16
C LEU A 370 -13.53 -28.36 -7.82
N SER A 371 -13.29 -27.05 -7.67
CA SER A 371 -13.74 -26.27 -6.51
C SER A 371 -15.27 -26.31 -6.39
N SER A 372 -15.98 -26.05 -7.48
CA SER A 372 -17.45 -26.10 -7.54
C SER A 372 -18.01 -27.50 -7.21
N ILE A 373 -17.41 -28.57 -7.73
CA ILE A 373 -17.78 -29.94 -7.39
C ILE A 373 -17.54 -30.19 -5.89
N THR A 374 -16.41 -29.76 -5.36
CA THR A 374 -16.07 -29.93 -3.93
C THR A 374 -17.07 -29.19 -3.04
N ASN A 375 -17.44 -27.96 -3.41
CA ASN A 375 -18.47 -27.17 -2.72
C ASN A 375 -19.84 -27.84 -2.82
N SER A 376 -20.21 -28.40 -3.99
CA SER A 376 -21.45 -29.14 -4.16
C SER A 376 -21.53 -30.39 -3.28
N VAL A 377 -20.40 -31.12 -3.12
CA VAL A 377 -20.29 -32.29 -2.25
C VAL A 377 -20.38 -31.86 -0.78
N SER A 378 -19.75 -30.74 -0.41
CA SER A 378 -19.87 -30.15 0.93
C SER A 378 -21.32 -29.79 1.26
N ALA A 379 -22.02 -29.12 0.35
CA ALA A 379 -23.42 -28.77 0.49
C ALA A 379 -24.33 -30.02 0.57
N ALA A 380 -24.08 -31.04 -0.26
CA ALA A 380 -24.81 -32.30 -0.21
C ALA A 380 -24.58 -33.05 1.13
N LYS A 381 -23.36 -33.03 1.65
CA LYS A 381 -23.02 -33.59 2.96
C LYS A 381 -23.74 -32.85 4.09
N GLU A 382 -23.80 -31.52 4.03
CA GLU A 382 -24.51 -30.71 5.02
C GLU A 382 -26.03 -30.97 4.99
N LEU A 383 -26.61 -31.06 3.80
CA LEU A 383 -28.01 -31.45 3.60
C LEU A 383 -28.27 -32.85 4.18
N GLY A 384 -27.39 -33.81 3.91
CA GLY A 384 -27.47 -35.16 4.47
C GLY A 384 -27.43 -35.16 5.99
N ARG A 385 -26.57 -34.34 6.60
CA ARG A 385 -26.46 -34.20 8.06
C ARG A 385 -27.73 -33.59 8.67
N LYS A 386 -28.26 -32.51 8.06
CA LYS A 386 -29.51 -31.87 8.49
C LYS A 386 -30.71 -32.82 8.32
N SER A 387 -30.80 -33.52 7.19
CA SER A 387 -31.85 -34.51 6.91
C SER A 387 -31.81 -35.67 7.92
N TYR A 388 -30.63 -36.20 8.22
CA TYR A 388 -30.46 -37.27 9.21
C TYR A 388 -30.96 -36.84 10.60
N ILE A 389 -30.63 -35.63 11.04
CA ILE A 389 -31.12 -35.08 12.32
C ILE A 389 -32.65 -34.95 12.32
N VAL A 390 -33.24 -34.44 11.24
CA VAL A 390 -34.70 -34.28 11.11
C VAL A 390 -35.42 -35.63 11.06
N GLU A 391 -34.91 -36.59 10.30
CA GLU A 391 -35.43 -37.97 10.24
C GLU A 391 -35.35 -38.66 11.61
N HIS A 392 -34.23 -38.53 12.33
CA HIS A 392 -34.09 -39.07 13.69
C HIS A 392 -35.06 -38.42 14.68
N ALA A 393 -35.23 -37.10 14.63
CA ALA A 393 -36.19 -36.38 15.47
C ALA A 393 -37.64 -36.79 15.17
N LYS A 394 -37.98 -36.96 13.89
CA LYS A 394 -39.30 -37.41 13.43
C LYS A 394 -39.59 -38.84 13.86
N ASN A 395 -38.62 -39.75 13.79
CA ASN A 395 -38.77 -41.14 14.25
C ASN A 395 -38.85 -41.26 15.78
N GLN A 396 -38.13 -40.43 16.54
CA GLN A 396 -38.33 -40.33 17.99
C GLN A 396 -39.73 -39.80 18.35
N GLY A 397 -40.25 -38.82 17.61
CA GLY A 397 -41.63 -38.33 17.77
C GLY A 397 -42.69 -39.37 17.47
N LYS A 398 -42.49 -40.20 16.43
CA LYS A 398 -43.40 -41.30 16.09
C LYS A 398 -43.39 -42.44 17.12
N ASN A 399 -42.23 -42.82 17.66
CA ASN A 399 -42.16 -43.83 18.72
C ASN A 399 -42.83 -43.38 20.04
N ARG A 400 -42.91 -42.07 20.30
CA ARG A 400 -43.65 -41.52 21.45
C ARG A 400 -45.17 -41.52 21.25
N MET A 401 -45.65 -41.49 19.99
CA MET A 401 -47.08 -41.60 19.66
C MET A 401 -47.56 -43.05 19.56
N GLY A 402 -46.67 -43.99 19.20
CA GLY A 402 -46.97 -45.43 19.14
C GLY A 402 -47.19 -46.12 20.51
N MET A 403 -46.87 -45.45 21.62
CA MET A 403 -47.09 -45.97 22.98
C MET A 403 -48.41 -45.47 23.61
N MET A 404 -49.23 -44.72 22.86
CA MET A 404 -50.49 -44.13 23.30
C MET A 404 -51.68 -44.59 22.43
N GLY A 405 -51.60 -45.81 21.88
CA GLY A 405 -52.66 -46.40 21.05
C GLY A 405 -52.80 -47.90 21.31
N GLY A 406 -53.34 -48.28 22.46
CA GLY A 406 -53.53 -49.68 22.82
C GLY A 406 -54.24 -49.87 24.15
N PHE A 407 -55.49 -49.42 24.26
CA PHE A 407 -56.40 -49.82 25.33
C PHE A 407 -57.68 -50.38 24.71
N GLY A 408 -57.81 -51.70 24.76
CA GLY A 408 -59.01 -52.46 24.43
C GLY A 408 -58.76 -53.96 24.60
N PRO A 409 -59.67 -54.73 25.22
CA PRO A 409 -59.32 -55.62 26.32
C PRO A 409 -59.41 -57.10 25.92
N GLU A 410 -58.54 -57.96 26.46
CA GLU A 410 -58.92 -59.38 26.58
C GLU A 410 -58.18 -60.10 27.70
N ALA A 411 -58.96 -60.94 28.37
CA ALA A 411 -58.67 -61.63 29.59
C ALA A 411 -57.94 -62.96 29.34
N GLY A 412 -57.11 -63.33 30.31
CA GLY A 412 -56.96 -64.73 30.75
C GLY A 412 -55.90 -65.57 30.04
N GLY A 413 -54.89 -65.98 30.80
CA GLY A 413 -54.10 -67.17 30.45
C GLY A 413 -52.68 -67.19 30.99
N ASN A 414 -52.49 -67.67 32.22
CA ASN A 414 -51.21 -68.22 32.67
C ASN A 414 -50.75 -69.37 31.74
N PHE A 415 -49.43 -69.62 31.66
CA PHE A 415 -48.73 -70.87 32.03
C PHE A 415 -47.41 -71.07 31.22
N PHE A 416 -46.29 -71.14 31.97
CA PHE A 416 -45.00 -71.84 31.73
C PHE A 416 -44.07 -71.29 30.61
N ASN A 417 -42.75 -71.08 30.82
CA ASN A 417 -41.73 -71.94 31.44
C ASN A 417 -40.47 -71.07 31.80
N THR A 418 -40.03 -70.97 33.06
CA THR A 418 -38.90 -71.70 33.71
C THR A 418 -37.57 -71.65 32.91
N VAL A 419 -36.64 -70.75 33.26
CA VAL A 419 -35.46 -70.90 34.18
C VAL A 419 -34.20 -71.55 33.56
N MET A 420 -33.09 -70.81 33.71
CA MET A 420 -31.65 -71.16 33.84
C MET A 420 -30.80 -70.34 32.87
N GLY A 421 -29.71 -69.67 33.24
CA GLY A 421 -28.99 -69.58 34.51
C GLY A 421 -27.60 -68.96 34.27
N GLY A 422 -27.02 -68.34 35.31
CA GLY A 422 -25.58 -68.02 35.49
C GLY A 422 -24.95 -67.02 34.50
N GLY A 423 -24.20 -66.00 34.88
CA GLY A 423 -23.39 -65.79 36.08
C GLY A 423 -21.96 -65.47 35.66
N GLY A 424 -21.41 -64.34 36.12
CA GLY A 424 -19.98 -64.23 36.44
C GLY A 424 -19.07 -63.41 35.52
N GLY A 425 -18.45 -62.38 36.14
CA GLY A 425 -17.10 -61.87 35.86
C GLY A 425 -16.98 -60.90 34.66
N GLY A 426 -16.41 -59.70 34.77
CA GLY A 426 -15.41 -59.20 35.71
C GLY A 426 -14.12 -58.89 34.94
N GLY A 427 -13.76 -57.61 34.86
CA GLY A 427 -12.37 -57.17 34.82
C GLY A 427 -11.71 -56.89 33.46
N ALA A 428 -11.28 -55.63 33.34
CA ALA A 428 -9.92 -55.21 33.00
C ALA A 428 -9.59 -54.72 31.57
N ASP A 429 -9.09 -53.47 31.60
CA ASP A 429 -7.98 -52.89 30.85
C ASP A 429 -8.15 -52.48 29.38
N ARG A 430 -8.04 -51.15 29.17
CA ARG A 430 -7.31 -50.58 28.04
C ARG A 430 -6.40 -49.45 28.53
N TRP A 431 -5.11 -49.70 28.34
CA TRP A 431 -4.08 -48.70 28.08
C TRP A 431 -4.38 -47.97 26.76
#